data_AF-A0A645GNK7-F1
#
_entry.id   AF-A0A645GNK7-F1
#
_cell.length_a   1.000
_cell.length_b   1.000
_cell.length_c   1.000
_cell.angle_alpha   90.00
_cell.angle_beta   90.00
_cell.angle_gamma   90.00
#
_symmetry.space_group_name_H-M   'P 1'
#
loop_
_entity.id
_entity.type
_entity.pdbx_description
1 polymer ?
#
loop_
_entity_poly.entity_id
_entity_poly.type
_entity_poly.pdbx_seq_one_letter_code
_entity_poly.pdbx_strand_id
1 'polypeptide(L)' 'MGYPREVSEVFHVSYELVDGYLVPGEAPGLGVEFDEQAAAGFPFESAYLPVARDRDGSMHDW' A
#
# COMPACT_ATOMS: atom_id res chain seq x y z
N MET A 1 6.18 -10.15 -1.11
CA MET A 1 6.00 -8.71 -0.84
C MET A 1 5.35 -8.54 0.53
N GLY A 2 5.63 -7.44 1.24
CA GLY A 2 5.03 -7.14 2.54
C GLY A 2 3.56 -6.68 2.50
N TYR A 3 2.93 -6.72 1.32
CA TYR A 3 1.53 -6.38 1.11
C TYR A 3 0.68 -7.63 0.92
N PRO A 4 -0.62 -7.56 1.27
CA PRO A 4 -1.60 -8.58 0.90
C PRO A 4 -1.62 -8.84 -0.60
N ARG A 5 -2.00 -10.06 -0.99
CA ARG A 5 -2.00 -10.51 -2.40
C ARG A 5 -2.88 -9.63 -3.28
N GLU A 6 -3.98 -9.14 -2.72
CA GLU A 6 -5.00 -8.30 -3.34
C GLU A 6 -4.40 -7.01 -3.93
N VAL A 7 -3.32 -6.48 -3.32
CA VAL A 7 -2.63 -5.30 -3.84
C VAL A 7 -2.04 -5.58 -5.23
N SER A 8 -1.49 -6.78 -5.43
CA SER A 8 -0.92 -7.20 -6.71
C SER A 8 -1.99 -7.59 -7.75
N GLU A 9 -3.26 -7.72 -7.36
CA GLU A 9 -4.37 -7.93 -8.30
C GLU A 9 -4.85 -6.61 -8.91
N VAL A 10 -4.61 -5.48 -8.23
CA VAL A 10 -5.07 -4.14 -8.64
C VAL A 10 -3.93 -3.28 -9.18
N PHE A 11 -2.74 -3.39 -8.60
CA PHE A 11 -1.56 -2.62 -9.01
C PHE A 11 -0.48 -3.55 -9.57
N HIS A 12 -0.22 -3.42 -10.87
CA HIS A 12 0.89 -4.11 -11.53
C HIS A 12 2.11 -3.19 -11.52
N VAL A 13 3.21 -3.66 -10.94
CA VAL A 13 4.42 -2.85 -10.71
C VAL A 13 5.63 -3.49 -11.35
N SER A 14 6.55 -2.68 -11.86
CA SER A 14 7.79 -3.14 -12.50
C SER A 14 9.00 -3.19 -11.57
N TYR A 15 8.89 -2.62 -10.37
CA TYR A 15 9.99 -2.66 -9.40
C TYR A 15 10.17 -4.06 -8.81
N GLU A 16 11.39 -4.38 -8.40
CA GLU A 16 11.73 -5.63 -7.73
C GLU A 16 12.34 -5.38 -6.35
N LEU A 17 12.16 -6.31 -5.42
CA LEU A 17 12.87 -6.32 -4.14
C LEU A 17 14.08 -7.24 -4.27
N VAL A 18 15.28 -6.66 -4.37
CA VAL A 18 16.55 -7.37 -4.54
C VAL A 18 17.43 -7.08 -3.33
N ASP A 19 17.77 -8.13 -2.58
CA ASP A 19 18.65 -8.04 -1.40
C ASP A 19 18.24 -6.98 -0.36
N GLY A 20 16.93 -6.76 -0.19
CA GLY A 20 16.37 -5.77 0.74
C GLY A 20 16.22 -4.37 0.17
N TYR A 21 16.56 -4.15 -1.10
CA TYR A 21 16.41 -2.88 -1.81
C TYR A 21 15.28 -2.95 -2.83
N LEU A 22 14.51 -1.86 -2.95
CA LEU A 22 13.59 -1.69 -4.07
C LEU A 22 14.38 -1.16 -5.27
N VAL A 23 14.40 -1.93 -6.34
CA VAL A 23 15.03 -1.60 -7.61
C VAL A 23 13.94 -1.22 -8.60
N PRO A 24 13.89 0.02 -9.09
CA PRO A 24 12.92 0.43 -10.11
C PRO A 24 13.07 -0.42 -11.38
N GLY A 25 11.95 -0.71 -12.05
CA GLY A 25 11.97 -1.36 -13.35
C GLY A 25 12.23 -0.38 -14.50
N GLU A 26 12.46 -0.92 -15.69
CA GLU A 26 12.78 -0.15 -16.92
C GLU A 26 11.54 0.22 -17.75
N ALA A 27 10.34 -0.09 -17.28
CA ALA A 27 9.09 0.27 -17.96
C ALA A 27 8.94 1.81 -18.03
N PRO A 28 8.46 2.37 -19.16
CA PRO A 28 8.26 3.82 -19.28
C PRO A 28 7.35 4.40 -18.19
N GLY A 29 7.63 5.63 -17.77
CA GLY A 29 6.86 6.30 -16.72
C GLY A 29 7.23 5.79 -15.32
N LEU A 30 6.23 5.62 -14.44
CA LEU A 30 6.45 5.11 -13.09
C LEU A 30 6.57 3.57 -13.03
N GLY A 31 6.27 2.88 -14.13
CA GLY A 31 6.21 1.42 -14.15
C GLY A 31 5.12 0.84 -13.23
N VAL A 32 4.00 1.56 -13.10
CA VAL A 32 2.82 1.13 -12.33
C VAL A 32 1.59 1.25 -13.21
N GLU A 33 0.81 0.18 -13.29
CA GLU A 33 -0.48 0.12 -13.98
C GLU A 33 -1.59 -0.24 -12.98
N PHE A 34 -2.79 0.33 -13.18
CA PHE A 34 -3.96 0.12 -12.34
C PHE A 34 -5.04 -0.65 -13.10
N ASP A 35 -5.50 -1.77 -12.55
CA ASP A 35 -6.59 -2.56 -13.11
C ASP A 35 -7.94 -2.12 -12.53
N GLU A 36 -8.70 -1.34 -13.31
CA GLU A 36 -10.02 -0.85 -12.92
C GLU A 36 -11.06 -1.97 -12.72
N GLN A 37 -10.94 -3.08 -13.47
CA GLN A 37 -11.89 -4.19 -13.37
C GLN A 37 -11.66 -4.99 -12.09
N ALA A 38 -10.40 -5.27 -11.74
CA ALA A 38 -10.05 -5.88 -10.47
C ALA A 38 -10.41 -4.97 -9.30
N ALA A 39 -10.10 -3.67 -9.39
CA ALA A 39 -10.41 -2.69 -8.35
C ALA A 39 -11.89 -2.60 -8.01
N ALA A 40 -12.79 -2.79 -8.99
CA ALA A 40 -14.24 -2.77 -8.78
C ALA A 40 -14.72 -3.85 -7.79
N GLY A 41 -13.94 -4.90 -7.55
CA GLY A 41 -14.20 -5.94 -6.55
C GLY A 41 -13.91 -5.52 -5.11
N PHE A 42 -13.22 -4.39 -4.89
CA PHE A 42 -12.78 -3.92 -3.58
C PHE A 42 -13.39 -2.54 -3.27
N PRO A 43 -14.66 -2.48 -2.82
CA PRO A 43 -15.32 -1.23 -2.50
C PRO A 43 -14.62 -0.50 -1.36
N PHE A 44 -14.69 0.83 -1.37
CA PHE A 44 -14.11 1.66 -0.32
C PHE A 44 -14.62 1.28 1.07
N GLU A 45 -13.69 1.07 2.00
CA GLU A 45 -13.95 0.91 3.42
C GLU A 45 -13.14 1.96 4.20
N SER A 46 -13.82 2.68 5.11
CA SER A 46 -13.15 3.66 5.94
C SER A 46 -12.23 2.98 6.95
N ALA A 47 -10.94 3.31 6.93
CA ALA A 47 -9.98 2.88 7.94
C ALA A 47 -9.29 4.11 8.55
N TYR A 48 -9.27 4.19 9.88
CA TYR A 48 -8.62 5.27 10.62
C TYR A 48 -7.32 4.76 11.24
N LEU A 49 -6.28 5.59 11.24
CA LEU A 49 -5.12 5.32 12.08
C LEU A 49 -5.55 5.35 13.56
N PRO A 50 -4.91 4.55 14.43
CA PRO A 50 -5.15 4.65 15.86
C PRO A 50 -4.73 6.01 16.42
N VAL A 51 -5.16 6.30 17.64
CA VAL A 51 -4.71 7.46 18.43
C VAL A 51 -4.03 6.96 19.70
N ALA A 52 -3.02 7.69 20.16
CA ALA A 52 -2.38 7.43 21.45
C ALA A 52 -2.93 8.38 22.52
N ARG A 53 -3.08 7.84 23.74
CA ARG A 53 -3.38 8.62 24.94
C ARG A 53 -2.51 8.15 26.09
N ASP A 54 -2.07 9.08 26.91
CA ASP A 54 -1.40 8.77 28.17
C ASP A 54 -2.37 8.10 29.16
N ARG A 55 -1.81 7.52 30.23
CA ARG A 55 -2.60 6.83 31.27
C ARG A 55 -3.61 7.76 31.97
N ASP A 56 -3.37 9.07 31.94
CA ASP A 56 -4.29 10.08 32.48
C ASP A 56 -5.36 10.55 31.47
N GLY A 57 -5.30 10.03 30.24
CA GLY A 57 -6.23 10.34 29.16
C GLY A 57 -5.81 11.51 28.25
N SER A 58 -4.70 12.20 28.54
CA SER A 58 -4.16 13.26 27.68
C SER A 58 -3.85 12.72 26.28
N MET A 59 -4.10 13.52 25.24
CA MET A 59 -3.72 13.15 23.87
C MET A 59 -2.20 13.09 23.75
N HIS A 60 -1.72 12.07 23.07
CA HIS A 60 -0.29 11.90 22.76
C HIS A 60 -0.12 11.63 21.26
N ASP A 61 1.09 11.85 20.77
CA ASP A 61 1.51 11.45 19.43
C ASP A 61 1.41 9.92 19.31
N TRP A 62 0.68 9.47 18.29
CA TRP A 62 0.57 8.05 17.92
C TRP A 62 1.79 7.59 17.12
#